data_AF-A0A924DNE3-F1
#
_entry.id   AF-A0A924DNE3-F1
#
_cell.length_a   1.000
_cell.length_b   1.000
_cell.length_c   1.000
_cell.angle_alpha   90.00
_cell.angle_beta   90.00
_cell.angle_gamma   90.00
#
_symmetry.space_group_name_H-M   'P 1'
#
loop_
_entity.id
_entity.type
_entity.pdbx_description
1 polymer ?
#
loop_
_entity_poly.entity_id
_entity_poly.type
_entity_poly.pdbx_seq_one_letter_code
_entity_poly.pdbx_strand_id
1 'polypeptide(L)'
;MKFLKMPAFIFLTVALLSAGCVTDPGVLKKRGLVNDFSITKTTIGCGTSFLILSQPGVCTTSCASTTTTAPSGVHLASATELTTAKTAADAALLAKINGSAGLCVEDVVKTARPTNQIDIKSDFCSCINGKSDLISDCAATCASQPTSTSPTLYLNTIIGTDIALNTNLGNLYNWCHVPLNGETGQPQCFLSATDGATTISNIPVTIGVGSNSLTANILSLALDKTYIVKIIESGTGSNAVSKEFQLRRKTQVVEDTTQLGALKVTPINQYTCMTYGGTVNTAGQILRTSYARVFYYFASNETPPPIPPAGGSNQSQVVCHDEQLHPGNDSAEYPRLEMIPQALAMWDKADPRFVNLENTGLIINKTLTTRLYNEYHVTVNLIDIFKLINYPNRPTTTSTSTANIPLGYMMVPFTDPKTGKTFCPTQTDFNSTDPLFSLLKEYMDDTEGLFLAEKEAETIQDVSNFKTIYGTMFVTESTVKTYGFYIQNGLKIKADQSSMNTKTIYYYWPTSTTMDPMVAGNRKLFTVRSPNTLNGNIPTGQSTTAVTTDKRIGCVPKSSI
;
A
#
# COMPACT_ATOMS: atom_id res chain seq x y z
N MET A 1 -21.51 34.10 -77.75
CA MET A 1 -21.89 35.41 -77.15
C MET A 1 -22.57 36.24 -78.25
N LYS A 2 -23.55 37.15 -78.03
CA LYS A 2 -24.40 37.50 -76.85
C LYS A 2 -25.53 38.49 -77.34
N PHE A 3 -26.73 38.42 -76.75
CA PHE A 3 -27.60 39.55 -76.30
C PHE A 3 -28.37 40.54 -77.25
N LEU A 4 -29.71 40.59 -77.07
CA LEU A 4 -30.58 41.73 -76.60
C LEU A 4 -31.03 42.97 -77.47
N LYS A 5 -32.29 43.40 -77.20
CA LYS A 5 -32.84 44.80 -77.05
C LYS A 5 -33.63 45.52 -78.19
N MET A 6 -34.23 46.68 -77.83
CA MET A 6 -35.32 47.41 -78.54
C MET A 6 -35.52 48.88 -78.05
N PRO A 7 -35.84 49.82 -78.95
CA PRO A 7 -36.78 50.96 -78.74
C PRO A 7 -37.83 51.03 -79.90
N ALA A 8 -38.63 52.07 -80.25
CA ALA A 8 -38.83 53.48 -79.82
C ALA A 8 -40.27 53.99 -80.18
N PHE A 9 -40.61 55.25 -79.85
CA PHE A 9 -41.62 56.09 -80.54
C PHE A 9 -40.87 57.22 -81.28
N ILE A 10 -41.47 57.81 -82.32
CA ILE A 10 -40.81 58.67 -83.34
C ILE A 10 -39.90 59.76 -82.77
N PHE A 11 -38.60 59.58 -83.00
CA PHE A 11 -37.73 60.28 -83.97
C PHE A 11 -36.66 59.23 -84.42
N LEU A 12 -36.09 59.16 -85.64
CA LEU A 12 -36.22 59.92 -86.90
C LEU A 12 -35.73 59.06 -88.11
N THR A 13 -35.97 59.53 -89.35
CA THR A 13 -35.26 59.20 -90.62
C THR A 13 -35.28 57.77 -91.23
N VAL A 14 -36.05 57.63 -92.33
CA VAL A 14 -35.65 57.10 -93.69
C VAL A 14 -35.82 55.58 -94.09
N ALA A 15 -36.86 55.32 -94.93
CA ALA A 15 -36.93 54.54 -96.20
C ALA A 15 -37.10 52.98 -96.38
N LEU A 16 -38.21 52.61 -97.06
CA LEU A 16 -38.42 51.65 -98.21
C LEU A 16 -38.39 50.08 -98.12
N LEU A 17 -39.56 49.45 -98.43
CA LEU A 17 -39.82 48.21 -99.25
C LEU A 17 -39.44 46.77 -98.72
N SER A 18 -39.87 45.61 -99.32
CA SER A 18 -41.22 45.11 -99.76
C SER A 18 -41.23 43.62 -100.28
N ALA A 19 -42.28 42.83 -99.99
CA ALA A 19 -42.67 41.49 -100.57
C ALA A 19 -41.66 40.30 -100.44
N GLY A 20 -42.00 38.99 -100.60
CA GLY A 20 -43.28 38.27 -100.76
C GLY A 20 -43.09 36.77 -101.18
N CYS A 21 -44.17 35.97 -101.23
CA CYS A 21 -44.27 34.59 -101.81
C CYS A 21 -43.71 33.38 -100.98
N VAL A 22 -43.84 32.15 -101.55
CA VAL A 22 -44.31 30.90 -100.88
C VAL A 22 -43.88 29.61 -101.64
N THR A 23 -44.07 28.39 -101.07
CA THR A 23 -43.96 27.00 -101.63
C THR A 23 -42.53 26.47 -101.95
N ASP A 24 -42.21 25.17 -102.14
CA ASP A 24 -42.99 23.90 -102.35
C ASP A 24 -42.22 22.66 -101.76
N PRO A 25 -42.69 21.37 -101.86
CA PRO A 25 -42.23 20.29 -100.96
C PRO A 25 -41.40 19.13 -101.56
N GLY A 26 -40.70 18.41 -100.68
CA GLY A 26 -40.36 16.97 -100.81
C GLY A 26 -38.99 16.61 -101.41
N VAL A 27 -38.34 15.61 -100.80
CA VAL A 27 -37.60 14.46 -101.42
C VAL A 27 -36.60 13.81 -100.43
N LEU A 28 -36.94 12.60 -99.98
CA LEU A 28 -36.08 11.43 -99.72
C LEU A 28 -34.64 11.60 -99.12
N LYS A 29 -34.43 11.28 -97.82
CA LYS A 29 -33.83 9.97 -97.35
C LYS A 29 -33.38 9.93 -95.88
N LYS A 30 -33.75 8.82 -95.21
CA LYS A 30 -33.04 8.07 -94.15
C LYS A 30 -32.10 8.82 -93.17
N ARG A 31 -32.55 8.92 -91.92
CA ARG A 31 -31.96 8.27 -90.71
C ARG A 31 -32.99 8.38 -89.58
N GLY A 32 -33.05 7.41 -88.67
CA GLY A 32 -33.91 7.46 -87.48
C GLY A 32 -33.09 7.21 -86.23
N LEU A 33 -33.47 7.83 -85.10
CA LEU A 33 -32.99 7.54 -83.75
C LEU A 33 -33.91 8.24 -82.72
N VAL A 34 -34.31 7.49 -81.68
CA VAL A 34 -34.70 7.93 -80.32
C VAL A 34 -35.98 8.77 -80.16
N ASN A 35 -36.94 8.21 -79.41
CA ASN A 35 -38.00 8.96 -78.73
C ASN A 35 -37.41 9.82 -77.59
N ASP A 36 -37.97 11.00 -77.34
CA ASP A 36 -37.56 11.85 -76.21
C ASP A 36 -37.77 11.11 -74.87
N PHE A 37 -36.70 10.98 -74.09
CA PHE A 37 -36.68 10.35 -72.76
C PHE A 37 -36.58 11.40 -71.64
N SER A 38 -37.34 12.49 -71.73
CA SER A 38 -37.53 13.50 -70.67
C SER A 38 -38.32 12.99 -69.45
N ILE A 39 -38.07 11.75 -69.04
CA ILE A 39 -38.38 11.27 -67.69
C ILE A 39 -37.45 12.04 -66.75
N THR A 40 -37.98 13.06 -66.08
CA THR A 40 -37.32 13.68 -64.92
C THR A 40 -36.95 12.57 -63.94
N LYS A 41 -35.66 12.44 -63.63
CA LYS A 41 -35.08 11.34 -62.86
C LYS A 41 -35.62 11.36 -61.42
N THR A 42 -36.78 10.74 -61.21
CA THR A 42 -37.44 10.59 -59.90
C THR A 42 -36.47 9.88 -58.97
N THR A 43 -35.88 10.65 -58.06
CA THR A 43 -34.92 10.11 -57.09
C THR A 43 -35.76 9.30 -56.10
N ILE A 44 -35.56 7.98 -56.07
CA ILE A 44 -36.39 7.09 -55.26
C ILE A 44 -35.86 7.17 -53.82
N GLY A 45 -36.32 8.17 -53.07
CA GLY A 45 -35.79 8.54 -51.76
C GLY A 45 -35.39 10.02 -51.71
N CYS A 46 -34.72 10.40 -50.64
CA CYS A 46 -34.39 11.79 -50.31
C CYS A 46 -33.02 12.27 -50.85
N GLY A 47 -32.28 11.42 -51.57
CA GLY A 47 -30.98 11.76 -52.15
C GLY A 47 -29.96 12.07 -51.05
N THR A 48 -29.47 13.32 -51.00
CA THR A 48 -28.55 13.80 -49.96
C THR A 48 -29.24 14.20 -48.64
N SER A 49 -30.58 14.13 -48.57
CA SER A 49 -31.37 14.37 -47.35
C SER A 49 -31.79 13.06 -46.69
N PHE A 50 -32.22 13.15 -45.42
CA PHE A 50 -32.73 12.04 -44.63
C PHE A 50 -34.24 11.85 -44.86
N LEU A 51 -34.70 10.60 -44.89
CA LEU A 51 -36.13 10.24 -44.97
C LEU A 51 -36.72 10.17 -43.56
N ILE A 52 -37.95 10.62 -43.33
CA ILE A 52 -38.66 10.42 -42.05
C ILE A 52 -39.51 9.15 -42.15
N LEU A 53 -39.31 8.18 -41.24
CA LEU A 53 -39.96 6.86 -41.34
C LEU A 53 -41.49 6.93 -41.24
N SER A 54 -42.04 7.71 -40.31
CA SER A 54 -43.49 7.91 -40.14
C SER A 54 -44.11 8.83 -41.20
N GLN A 55 -43.28 9.56 -41.95
CA GLN A 55 -43.70 10.45 -43.04
C GLN A 55 -42.93 10.12 -44.32
N PRO A 56 -43.14 8.93 -44.94
CA PRO A 56 -42.30 8.42 -46.04
C PRO A 56 -42.46 9.14 -47.39
N GLY A 57 -42.99 10.37 -47.39
CA GLY A 57 -42.94 11.34 -48.49
C GLY A 57 -42.22 12.65 -48.13
N VAL A 58 -41.67 12.76 -46.92
CA VAL A 58 -41.03 13.97 -46.39
C VAL A 58 -39.54 13.71 -46.15
N CYS A 59 -38.73 14.66 -46.58
CA CYS A 59 -37.28 14.65 -46.47
C CYS A 59 -36.80 15.81 -45.60
N THR A 60 -35.82 15.59 -44.73
CA THR A 60 -35.21 16.62 -43.89
C THR A 60 -33.68 16.66 -44.08
N THR A 61 -33.09 17.84 -43.91
CA THR A 61 -31.64 18.04 -43.88
C THR A 61 -31.01 17.68 -42.53
N SER A 62 -31.82 17.43 -41.49
CA SER A 62 -31.38 17.06 -40.14
C SER A 62 -32.41 16.17 -39.44
N CYS A 63 -31.96 15.08 -38.81
CA CYS A 63 -32.74 14.32 -37.82
C CYS A 63 -32.47 14.80 -36.38
N ALA A 64 -31.90 15.98 -36.17
CA ALA A 64 -31.58 16.51 -34.85
C ALA A 64 -32.29 17.86 -34.62
N SER A 65 -32.96 17.98 -33.48
CA SER A 65 -33.86 19.08 -33.08
C SER A 65 -33.20 20.47 -32.94
N THR A 66 -31.93 20.65 -33.32
CA THR A 66 -31.16 21.90 -33.13
C THR A 66 -31.33 22.91 -34.27
N THR A 67 -32.13 22.62 -35.30
CA THR A 67 -32.48 23.56 -36.38
C THR A 67 -33.99 23.74 -36.50
N THR A 68 -34.43 24.94 -36.87
CA THR A 68 -35.85 25.30 -37.04
C THR A 68 -36.55 24.64 -38.23
N THR A 69 -35.92 23.62 -38.82
CA THR A 69 -36.41 22.81 -39.96
C THR A 69 -36.39 21.31 -39.66
N ALA A 70 -35.90 20.89 -38.51
CA ALA A 70 -35.94 19.50 -38.08
C ALA A 70 -37.30 19.18 -37.41
N PRO A 71 -37.89 17.99 -37.62
CA PRO A 71 -39.05 17.57 -36.84
C PRO A 71 -38.69 17.38 -35.36
N SER A 72 -39.60 17.74 -34.46
CA SER A 72 -39.50 17.38 -33.04
C SER A 72 -39.97 15.93 -32.82
N GLY A 73 -39.25 15.15 -32.01
CA GLY A 73 -39.63 13.77 -31.72
C GLY A 73 -39.10 12.72 -32.70
N VAL A 74 -38.00 13.03 -33.40
CA VAL A 74 -37.28 12.07 -34.27
C VAL A 74 -35.76 12.17 -34.07
N HIS A 75 -35.06 11.06 -34.29
CA HIS A 75 -33.60 10.97 -34.28
C HIS A 75 -33.07 10.19 -35.50
N LEU A 76 -31.77 10.28 -35.76
CA LEU A 76 -31.11 9.49 -36.81
C LEU A 76 -31.00 8.02 -36.39
N ALA A 77 -31.63 7.11 -37.13
CA ALA A 77 -31.71 5.69 -36.82
C ALA A 77 -30.34 5.05 -36.58
N SER A 78 -30.22 4.27 -35.51
CA SER A 78 -29.06 3.39 -35.29
C SER A 78 -28.97 2.30 -36.36
N ALA A 79 -27.82 1.61 -36.43
CA ALA A 79 -27.65 0.47 -37.32
C ALA A 79 -28.71 -0.63 -37.10
N THR A 80 -29.16 -0.83 -35.84
CA THR A 80 -30.22 -1.77 -35.49
C THR A 80 -31.57 -1.31 -36.03
N GLU A 81 -31.98 -0.08 -35.75
CA GLU A 81 -33.28 0.47 -36.19
C GLU A 81 -33.36 0.58 -37.71
N LEU A 82 -32.28 0.97 -38.37
CA LEU A 82 -32.18 0.98 -39.83
C LEU A 82 -32.31 -0.43 -40.41
N THR A 83 -31.79 -1.46 -39.73
CA THR A 83 -31.96 -2.86 -40.13
C THR A 83 -33.40 -3.30 -39.96
N THR A 84 -34.00 -3.09 -38.77
CA THR A 84 -35.41 -3.41 -38.50
C THR A 84 -36.36 -2.70 -39.47
N ALA A 85 -36.15 -1.41 -39.74
CA ALA A 85 -36.95 -0.65 -40.70
C ALA A 85 -36.81 -1.20 -42.13
N LYS A 86 -35.62 -1.62 -42.56
CA LYS A 86 -35.42 -2.27 -43.88
C LYS A 86 -36.06 -3.66 -43.96
N THR A 87 -36.10 -4.42 -42.86
CA THR A 87 -36.77 -5.73 -42.81
C THR A 87 -38.30 -5.62 -42.76
N ALA A 88 -38.83 -4.55 -42.16
CA ALA A 88 -40.27 -4.30 -42.07
C ALA A 88 -40.86 -3.52 -43.27
N ALA A 89 -40.01 -2.91 -44.11
CA ALA A 89 -40.44 -2.10 -45.24
C ALA A 89 -40.92 -2.93 -46.44
N ASP A 90 -41.99 -2.46 -47.09
CA ASP A 90 -42.35 -2.92 -48.44
C ASP A 90 -41.31 -2.48 -49.49
N ALA A 91 -41.41 -3.01 -50.71
CA ALA A 91 -40.46 -2.74 -51.78
C ALA A 91 -40.34 -1.24 -52.17
N ALA A 92 -41.40 -0.44 -52.03
CA ALA A 92 -41.39 0.99 -52.34
C ALA A 92 -40.77 1.81 -51.20
N LEU A 93 -41.07 1.47 -49.95
CA LEU A 93 -40.44 2.09 -48.78
C LEU A 93 -38.95 1.71 -48.68
N LEU A 94 -38.60 0.44 -48.90
CA LEU A 94 -37.21 -0.03 -48.90
C LEU A 94 -36.37 0.68 -49.97
N ALA A 95 -36.93 0.90 -51.16
CA ALA A 95 -36.26 1.67 -52.20
C ALA A 95 -36.00 3.12 -51.76
N LYS A 96 -36.99 3.79 -51.13
CA LYS A 96 -36.81 5.14 -50.57
C LYS A 96 -35.76 5.21 -49.46
N ILE A 97 -35.74 4.23 -48.54
CA ILE A 97 -34.74 4.17 -47.46
C ILE A 97 -33.33 4.02 -48.07
N ASN A 98 -33.16 3.19 -49.10
CA ASN A 98 -31.87 2.97 -49.75
C ASN A 98 -31.41 4.14 -50.65
N GLY A 99 -32.33 4.97 -51.15
CA GLY A 99 -32.03 6.18 -51.94
C GLY A 99 -32.04 7.48 -51.14
N SER A 100 -31.77 7.43 -49.83
CA SER A 100 -31.70 8.57 -48.91
C SER A 100 -30.36 8.56 -48.16
N ALA A 101 -29.90 9.72 -47.68
CA ALA A 101 -28.64 9.83 -46.91
C ALA A 101 -28.70 9.14 -45.54
N GLY A 102 -29.91 8.89 -45.04
CA GLY A 102 -30.21 8.09 -43.86
C GLY A 102 -31.71 8.12 -43.56
N LEU A 103 -32.07 7.59 -42.40
CA LEU A 103 -33.46 7.47 -41.93
C LEU A 103 -33.60 8.17 -40.57
N CYS A 104 -34.50 9.12 -40.46
CA CYS A 104 -35.00 9.60 -39.17
C CYS A 104 -36.13 8.67 -38.72
N VAL A 105 -36.07 8.19 -37.48
CA VAL A 105 -37.11 7.37 -36.84
C VAL A 105 -37.68 8.13 -35.64
N GLU A 106 -38.91 7.79 -35.23
CA GLU A 106 -39.57 8.48 -34.12
C GLU A 106 -38.93 8.11 -32.77
N ASP A 107 -38.89 9.08 -31.86
CA ASP A 107 -38.38 8.93 -30.50
C ASP A 107 -39.30 7.98 -29.72
N VAL A 108 -38.77 6.80 -29.35
CA VAL A 108 -39.58 5.73 -28.76
C VAL A 108 -39.94 6.09 -27.31
N VAL A 109 -41.15 6.62 -27.11
CA VAL A 109 -41.78 6.79 -25.79
C VAL A 109 -42.12 5.41 -25.22
N LYS A 110 -41.12 4.73 -24.66
CA LYS A 110 -41.31 3.45 -23.97
C LYS A 110 -42.14 3.68 -22.70
N THR A 111 -43.26 2.97 -22.59
CA THR A 111 -44.17 2.97 -21.43
C THR A 111 -43.64 2.17 -20.25
N ALA A 112 -42.65 1.30 -20.48
CA ALA A 112 -41.96 0.54 -19.45
C ALA A 112 -40.48 0.98 -19.33
N ARG A 113 -39.97 0.97 -18.10
CA ARG A 113 -38.61 1.42 -17.75
C ARG A 113 -37.55 0.49 -18.35
N PRO A 114 -36.60 0.97 -19.20
CA PRO A 114 -35.68 0.07 -19.90
C PRO A 114 -34.60 -0.55 -18.99
N THR A 115 -34.36 -1.86 -19.18
CA THR A 115 -33.34 -2.66 -18.47
C THR A 115 -32.08 -2.85 -19.32
N ASN A 116 -30.92 -2.94 -18.69
CA ASN A 116 -29.57 -3.07 -19.30
C ASN A 116 -29.14 -1.89 -20.21
N GLN A 117 -29.92 -0.81 -20.21
CA GLN A 117 -29.69 0.42 -20.99
C GLN A 117 -28.89 1.49 -20.23
N ILE A 118 -28.39 1.15 -19.03
CA ILE A 118 -27.42 1.95 -18.29
C ILE A 118 -26.14 1.12 -18.19
N ASP A 119 -25.08 1.62 -18.84
CA ASP A 119 -23.73 1.08 -18.71
C ASP A 119 -22.97 1.81 -17.60
N ILE A 120 -22.00 1.12 -17.01
CA ILE A 120 -21.19 1.64 -15.90
C ILE A 120 -19.79 1.92 -16.43
N LYS A 121 -19.34 3.18 -16.36
CA LYS A 121 -17.97 3.51 -16.75
C LYS A 121 -16.97 2.90 -15.76
N SER A 122 -15.81 2.47 -16.25
CA SER A 122 -14.73 1.93 -15.41
C SER A 122 -13.97 2.96 -14.57
N ASP A 123 -14.48 4.19 -14.46
CA ASP A 123 -13.90 5.31 -13.71
C ASP A 123 -14.51 5.48 -12.30
N PHE A 124 -15.32 4.51 -11.84
CA PHE A 124 -15.93 4.53 -10.51
C PHE A 124 -14.88 4.38 -9.40
N CYS A 125 -15.09 5.14 -8.32
CA CYS A 125 -14.17 5.23 -7.20
C CYS A 125 -14.93 5.31 -5.88
N SER A 126 -14.58 4.47 -4.90
CA SER A 126 -15.04 4.68 -3.52
C SER A 126 -13.95 5.37 -2.71
N CYS A 127 -14.37 6.43 -2.01
CA CYS A 127 -13.48 7.34 -1.30
C CYS A 127 -13.94 7.53 0.14
N ILE A 128 -12.99 7.52 1.06
CA ILE A 128 -13.17 7.86 2.48
C ILE A 128 -11.89 8.60 2.92
N ASN A 129 -12.05 9.66 3.73
CA ASN A 129 -10.96 10.54 4.18
C ASN A 129 -10.06 11.08 3.04
N GLY A 130 -10.63 11.32 1.84
CA GLY A 130 -9.91 11.80 0.66
C GLY A 130 -9.05 10.74 -0.06
N LYS A 131 -9.13 9.46 0.34
CA LYS A 131 -8.33 8.35 -0.21
C LYS A 131 -9.23 7.21 -0.73
N SER A 132 -8.70 6.42 -1.67
CA SER A 132 -9.40 5.25 -2.22
C SER A 132 -9.55 4.15 -1.15
N ASP A 133 -10.72 3.54 -1.09
CA ASP A 133 -10.94 2.24 -0.42
C ASP A 133 -11.32 1.11 -1.40
N LEU A 134 -11.04 1.27 -2.69
CA LEU A 134 -11.15 0.20 -3.71
C LEU A 134 -9.78 -0.34 -4.13
N ILE A 135 -9.75 -1.53 -4.74
CA ILE A 135 -8.55 -2.06 -5.41
C ILE A 135 -8.10 -1.19 -6.59
N SER A 136 -9.02 -0.55 -7.31
CA SER A 136 -8.71 0.38 -8.40
C SER A 136 -7.90 1.60 -7.93
N ASP A 137 -7.01 2.09 -8.81
CA ASP A 137 -6.40 3.41 -8.60
C ASP A 137 -7.46 4.49 -8.81
N CYS A 138 -7.60 5.30 -7.77
CA CYS A 138 -8.59 6.34 -7.60
C CYS A 138 -8.00 7.54 -6.85
N ALA A 139 -6.66 7.64 -6.76
CA ALA A 139 -5.98 8.66 -5.95
C ALA A 139 -6.37 10.08 -6.39
N ALA A 140 -6.30 10.37 -7.69
CA ALA A 140 -6.69 11.67 -8.26
C ALA A 140 -8.18 11.97 -8.04
N THR A 141 -9.05 10.98 -8.22
CA THR A 141 -10.50 11.13 -7.99
C THR A 141 -10.77 11.45 -6.52
N CYS A 142 -10.28 10.65 -5.58
CA CYS A 142 -10.57 10.83 -4.16
C CYS A 142 -9.96 12.11 -3.56
N ALA A 143 -8.81 12.57 -4.07
CA ALA A 143 -8.22 13.86 -3.69
C ALA A 143 -9.06 15.08 -4.14
N SER A 144 -9.95 14.90 -5.14
CA SER A 144 -10.87 15.95 -5.61
C SER A 144 -12.22 15.99 -4.90
N GLN A 145 -12.55 14.97 -4.10
CA GLN A 145 -13.87 14.84 -3.47
C GLN A 145 -13.89 15.38 -2.03
N PRO A 146 -15.07 15.79 -1.51
CA PRO A 146 -15.23 16.18 -0.11
C PRO A 146 -14.75 15.09 0.86
N THR A 147 -14.07 15.49 1.93
CA THR A 147 -13.62 14.58 2.98
C THR A 147 -14.81 14.03 3.77
N SER A 148 -15.02 12.72 3.68
CA SER A 148 -16.09 11.99 4.37
C SER A 148 -15.50 10.83 5.17
N THR A 149 -15.97 10.63 6.40
CA THR A 149 -15.62 9.47 7.23
C THR A 149 -16.38 8.20 6.83
N SER A 150 -17.29 8.28 5.85
CA SER A 150 -18.01 7.13 5.29
C SER A 150 -17.55 6.82 3.86
N PRO A 151 -17.38 5.53 3.50
CA PRO A 151 -16.98 5.10 2.17
C PRO A 151 -18.05 5.47 1.15
N THR A 152 -17.74 6.46 0.34
CA THR A 152 -18.67 7.05 -0.64
C THR A 152 -18.22 6.64 -2.03
N LEU A 153 -19.00 5.78 -2.68
CA LEU A 153 -18.84 5.43 -4.09
C LEU A 153 -19.29 6.60 -4.96
N TYR A 154 -18.44 7.02 -5.88
CA TYR A 154 -18.70 7.96 -6.96
C TYR A 154 -18.68 7.17 -8.27
N LEU A 155 -19.71 7.31 -9.10
CA LEU A 155 -19.89 6.48 -10.29
C LEU A 155 -20.49 7.28 -11.44
N ASN A 156 -19.92 7.12 -12.64
CA ASN A 156 -20.44 7.67 -13.88
C ASN A 156 -21.09 6.57 -14.74
N THR A 157 -22.15 6.93 -15.48
CA THR A 157 -22.84 6.00 -16.40
C THR A 157 -22.70 6.41 -17.86
N ILE A 158 -23.04 5.48 -18.76
CA ILE A 158 -23.34 5.75 -20.17
C ILE A 158 -24.80 5.35 -20.40
N ILE A 159 -25.57 6.25 -21.00
CA ILE A 159 -27.00 6.08 -21.23
C ILE A 159 -27.25 5.52 -22.63
N GLY A 160 -27.94 4.39 -22.72
CA GLY A 160 -28.37 3.78 -23.97
C GLY A 160 -29.49 4.54 -24.67
N THR A 161 -29.65 4.32 -25.98
CA THR A 161 -30.59 5.03 -26.85
C THR A 161 -32.04 5.00 -26.34
N ASP A 162 -32.48 3.83 -25.87
CA ASP A 162 -33.78 3.58 -25.22
C ASP A 162 -34.15 4.55 -24.09
N ILE A 163 -33.15 5.12 -23.41
CA ILE A 163 -33.31 6.09 -22.33
C ILE A 163 -32.99 7.48 -22.89
N ALA A 164 -31.85 7.66 -23.55
CA ALA A 164 -31.36 8.94 -24.05
C ALA A 164 -32.32 9.66 -25.02
N LEU A 165 -33.11 8.91 -25.76
CA LEU A 165 -34.06 9.40 -26.78
C LEU A 165 -35.51 9.37 -26.30
N ASN A 166 -35.80 8.75 -25.16
CA ASN A 166 -37.14 8.78 -24.57
C ASN A 166 -37.35 10.14 -23.90
N THR A 167 -38.34 10.90 -24.39
CA THR A 167 -38.62 12.29 -24.00
C THR A 167 -38.94 12.49 -22.52
N ASN A 168 -39.37 11.44 -21.80
CA ASN A 168 -39.60 11.48 -20.35
C ASN A 168 -38.36 11.08 -19.53
N LEU A 169 -37.35 10.48 -20.16
CA LEU A 169 -36.15 9.96 -19.51
C LEU A 169 -34.92 10.80 -19.89
N GLY A 170 -34.21 10.50 -20.98
CA GLY A 170 -33.03 11.24 -21.45
C GLY A 170 -31.75 11.05 -20.63
N ASN A 171 -31.85 10.88 -19.30
CA ASN A 171 -30.72 10.81 -18.37
C ASN A 171 -31.01 9.88 -17.17
N LEU A 172 -29.97 9.56 -16.40
CA LEU A 172 -30.06 8.69 -15.22
C LEU A 172 -30.97 9.27 -14.14
N TYR A 173 -30.90 10.58 -13.87
CA TYR A 173 -31.75 11.22 -12.86
C TYR A 173 -33.24 11.00 -13.15
N ASN A 174 -33.69 11.22 -14.39
CA ASN A 174 -35.07 10.98 -14.80
C ASN A 174 -35.41 9.49 -14.83
N TRP A 175 -34.48 8.61 -15.25
CA TRP A 175 -34.66 7.15 -15.13
C TRP A 175 -34.79 6.68 -13.67
N CYS A 176 -34.35 7.47 -12.69
CA CYS A 176 -34.47 7.18 -11.27
C CYS A 176 -35.59 7.94 -10.53
N HIS A 177 -36.25 8.95 -11.13
CA HIS A 177 -37.21 9.81 -10.42
C HIS A 177 -38.43 10.28 -11.25
N VAL A 178 -38.42 10.19 -12.58
CA VAL A 178 -39.56 10.63 -13.42
C VAL A 178 -40.47 9.43 -13.73
N PRO A 179 -41.74 9.44 -13.29
CA PRO A 179 -42.68 8.37 -13.58
C PRO A 179 -43.09 8.37 -15.06
N LEU A 180 -43.24 7.18 -15.62
CA LEU A 180 -43.79 6.94 -16.95
C LEU A 180 -45.32 6.80 -16.87
N ASN A 181 -46.01 7.11 -17.97
CA ASN A 181 -47.47 7.02 -18.06
C ASN A 181 -47.95 5.58 -17.79
N GLY A 182 -48.56 5.38 -16.61
CA GLY A 182 -49.09 4.09 -16.15
C GLY A 182 -48.40 3.54 -14.90
N GLU A 183 -47.27 4.10 -14.46
CA GLU A 183 -46.65 3.74 -13.17
C GLU A 183 -47.45 4.31 -11.99
N THR A 184 -47.65 3.51 -10.95
CA THR A 184 -48.48 3.86 -9.77
C THR A 184 -47.66 4.23 -8.53
N GLY A 185 -46.33 4.25 -8.64
CA GLY A 185 -45.40 4.68 -7.59
C GLY A 185 -44.52 5.84 -8.05
N GLN A 186 -43.76 6.43 -7.11
CA GLN A 186 -42.67 7.33 -7.46
C GLN A 186 -41.43 6.48 -7.74
N PRO A 187 -40.73 6.65 -8.89
CA PRO A 187 -39.52 5.89 -9.15
C PRO A 187 -38.45 6.19 -8.11
N GLN A 188 -37.69 5.17 -7.73
CA GLN A 188 -36.52 5.34 -6.88
C GLN A 188 -35.47 4.28 -7.18
N CYS A 189 -34.23 4.75 -7.35
CA CYS A 189 -33.06 3.89 -7.56
C CYS A 189 -32.34 3.55 -6.25
N PHE A 190 -31.73 2.36 -6.26
CA PHE A 190 -30.81 1.87 -5.24
C PHE A 190 -29.68 1.07 -5.90
N LEU A 191 -28.57 0.84 -5.20
CA LEU A 191 -27.66 -0.25 -5.57
C LEU A 191 -28.09 -1.55 -4.90
N SER A 192 -27.93 -2.66 -5.62
CA SER A 192 -27.95 -4.01 -5.06
C SER A 192 -26.61 -4.67 -5.35
N ALA A 193 -26.00 -5.25 -4.31
CA ALA A 193 -24.69 -5.87 -4.36
C ALA A 193 -24.75 -7.32 -3.88
N THR A 194 -24.02 -8.24 -4.52
CA THR A 194 -23.94 -9.65 -4.10
C THR A 194 -22.52 -10.18 -4.17
N ASP A 195 -22.11 -10.96 -3.16
CA ASP A 195 -20.85 -11.72 -3.15
C ASP A 195 -21.04 -13.20 -3.53
N GLY A 196 -22.24 -13.55 -4.04
CA GLY A 196 -22.63 -14.92 -4.38
C GLY A 196 -23.21 -15.75 -3.22
N ALA A 197 -23.00 -15.32 -1.97
CA ALA A 197 -23.55 -15.98 -0.77
C ALA A 197 -24.55 -15.08 -0.01
N THR A 198 -24.33 -13.76 -0.07
CA THR A 198 -25.12 -12.71 0.57
C THR A 198 -25.47 -11.65 -0.46
N THR A 199 -26.69 -11.11 -0.38
CA THR A 199 -27.13 -10.00 -1.23
C THR A 199 -27.60 -8.85 -0.36
N ILE A 200 -27.01 -7.68 -0.59
CA ILE A 200 -27.32 -6.42 0.10
C ILE A 200 -28.07 -5.55 -0.91
N SER A 201 -29.39 -5.54 -0.78
CA SER A 201 -30.29 -4.71 -1.59
C SER A 201 -30.55 -3.36 -0.91
N ASN A 202 -31.12 -2.42 -1.67
CA ASN A 202 -31.60 -1.12 -1.18
C ASN A 202 -30.52 -0.20 -0.59
N ILE A 203 -29.29 -0.26 -1.11
CA ILE A 203 -28.24 0.72 -0.78
C ILE A 203 -28.64 2.07 -1.41
N PRO A 204 -28.87 3.15 -0.64
CA PRO A 204 -29.36 4.42 -1.21
C PRO A 204 -28.34 5.08 -2.14
N VAL A 205 -28.82 5.63 -3.25
CA VAL A 205 -28.05 6.49 -4.16
C VAL A 205 -28.55 7.93 -4.09
N THR A 206 -27.66 8.88 -4.40
CA THR A 206 -27.98 10.28 -4.64
C THR A 206 -27.56 10.63 -6.07
N ILE A 207 -28.42 11.36 -6.79
CA ILE A 207 -28.23 11.68 -8.21
C ILE A 207 -28.63 13.14 -8.39
N GLY A 208 -27.75 13.95 -8.98
CA GLY A 208 -28.05 15.35 -9.28
C GLY A 208 -29.08 15.50 -10.39
N VAL A 209 -29.89 16.57 -10.36
CA VAL A 209 -30.92 16.85 -11.40
C VAL A 209 -30.27 16.89 -12.79
N GLY A 210 -30.78 16.07 -13.71
CA GLY A 210 -30.24 15.95 -15.08
C GLY A 210 -28.90 15.21 -15.20
N SER A 211 -28.36 14.66 -14.11
CA SER A 211 -27.06 13.98 -14.10
C SER A 211 -27.11 12.57 -14.70
N ASN A 212 -25.94 12.12 -15.17
CA ASN A 212 -25.60 10.73 -15.51
C ASN A 212 -24.54 10.14 -14.56
N SER A 213 -24.37 10.73 -13.37
CA SER A 213 -23.52 10.24 -12.29
C SER A 213 -24.31 10.11 -10.99
N LEU A 214 -23.88 9.18 -10.13
CA LEU A 214 -24.47 8.93 -8.81
C LEU A 214 -23.39 8.87 -7.73
N THR A 215 -23.82 9.08 -6.48
CA THR A 215 -23.04 8.78 -5.29
C THR A 215 -23.80 7.85 -4.33
N ALA A 216 -23.12 6.92 -3.67
CA ALA A 216 -23.73 5.98 -2.73
C ALA A 216 -22.82 5.71 -1.51
N ASN A 217 -23.38 5.60 -0.31
CA ASN A 217 -22.63 5.15 0.87
C ASN A 217 -22.59 3.62 0.88
N ILE A 218 -21.41 3.03 0.71
CA ILE A 218 -21.21 1.57 0.58
C ILE A 218 -20.67 0.92 1.85
N LEU A 219 -20.86 1.55 3.02
CA LEU A 219 -20.37 1.05 4.33
C LEU A 219 -20.91 -0.35 4.69
N SER A 220 -22.07 -0.72 4.18
CA SER A 220 -22.69 -2.04 4.35
C SER A 220 -21.92 -3.17 3.64
N LEU A 221 -21.11 -2.87 2.62
CA LEU A 221 -20.30 -3.86 1.91
C LEU A 221 -19.05 -4.17 2.72
N ALA A 222 -18.77 -5.45 2.98
CA ALA A 222 -17.59 -5.86 3.72
C ALA A 222 -16.30 -5.57 2.96
N LEU A 223 -15.20 -5.36 3.72
CA LEU A 223 -13.86 -5.30 3.15
C LEU A 223 -13.43 -6.68 2.63
N ASP A 224 -12.51 -6.68 1.66
CA ASP A 224 -11.85 -7.84 1.10
C ASP A 224 -12.75 -8.90 0.45
N LYS A 225 -13.99 -8.52 0.15
CA LYS A 225 -14.92 -9.25 -0.71
C LYS A 225 -15.11 -8.55 -2.06
N THR A 226 -15.17 -9.34 -3.13
CA THR A 226 -15.61 -8.86 -4.44
C THR A 226 -17.14 -8.96 -4.52
N TYR A 227 -17.78 -7.83 -4.81
CA TYR A 227 -19.22 -7.75 -5.02
C TYR A 227 -19.53 -7.50 -6.50
N ILE A 228 -20.51 -8.22 -7.04
CA ILE A 228 -21.21 -7.86 -8.28
C ILE A 228 -22.32 -6.88 -7.91
N VAL A 229 -22.35 -5.72 -8.56
CA VAL A 229 -23.20 -4.58 -8.20
C VAL A 229 -23.98 -4.08 -9.42
N LYS A 230 -25.23 -3.67 -9.20
CA LYS A 230 -26.09 -3.02 -10.21
C LYS A 230 -26.99 -1.96 -9.58
N ILE A 231 -27.38 -0.98 -10.38
CA ILE A 231 -28.46 -0.05 -10.07
C ILE A 231 -29.78 -0.77 -10.33
N ILE A 232 -30.75 -0.66 -9.42
CA ILE A 232 -32.11 -1.19 -9.55
C ILE A 232 -33.09 -0.06 -9.27
N GLU A 233 -34.10 0.12 -10.12
CA GLU A 233 -35.28 0.93 -9.82
C GLU A 233 -36.34 0.02 -9.16
N SER A 234 -36.84 0.40 -7.99
CA SER A 234 -37.81 -0.40 -7.22
C SER A 234 -38.99 0.38 -6.63
N GLY A 235 -39.01 1.71 -6.76
CA GLY A 235 -40.08 2.59 -6.27
C GLY A 235 -41.39 2.50 -7.06
N THR A 236 -41.34 2.21 -8.38
CA THR A 236 -42.56 1.87 -9.16
C THR A 236 -42.84 0.37 -9.22
N GLY A 237 -41.95 -0.45 -8.67
CA GLY A 237 -41.99 -1.90 -8.83
C GLY A 237 -41.54 -2.39 -10.21
N SER A 238 -40.98 -1.53 -11.07
CA SER A 238 -40.49 -1.95 -12.40
C SER A 238 -39.39 -2.99 -12.31
N ASN A 239 -38.57 -2.95 -11.25
CA ASN A 239 -37.38 -3.79 -11.07
C ASN A 239 -36.39 -3.72 -12.26
N ALA A 240 -36.41 -2.60 -12.99
CA ALA A 240 -35.50 -2.35 -14.09
C ALA A 240 -34.06 -2.17 -13.55
N VAL A 241 -33.07 -2.72 -14.26
CA VAL A 241 -31.67 -2.74 -13.78
C VAL A 241 -30.67 -2.17 -14.78
N SER A 242 -29.57 -1.62 -14.27
CA SER A 242 -28.37 -1.36 -15.07
C SER A 242 -27.66 -2.65 -15.47
N LYS A 243 -26.65 -2.54 -16.34
CA LYS A 243 -25.62 -3.58 -16.44
C LYS A 243 -24.89 -3.74 -15.09
N GLU A 244 -24.30 -4.91 -14.90
CA GLU A 244 -23.57 -5.26 -13.68
C GLU A 244 -22.09 -4.85 -13.79
N PHE A 245 -21.52 -4.40 -12.68
CA PHE A 245 -20.08 -4.12 -12.54
C PHE A 245 -19.53 -4.79 -11.28
N GLN A 246 -18.22 -4.89 -11.15
CA GLN A 246 -17.57 -5.49 -9.99
C GLN A 246 -16.77 -4.46 -9.21
N LEU A 247 -16.88 -4.50 -7.88
CA LEU A 247 -16.00 -3.74 -6.98
C LEU A 247 -15.52 -4.65 -5.85
N ARG A 248 -14.32 -4.35 -5.33
CA ARG A 248 -13.82 -4.92 -4.07
C ARG A 248 -13.28 -3.78 -3.21
N ARG A 249 -13.84 -3.66 -2.01
CA ARG A 249 -13.32 -2.74 -0.99
C ARG A 249 -12.07 -3.33 -0.35
N LYS A 250 -11.09 -2.49 -0.05
CA LYS A 250 -9.87 -2.84 0.70
C LYS A 250 -9.79 -2.00 1.97
N THR A 251 -9.11 -2.51 3.00
CA THR A 251 -8.70 -1.65 4.12
C THR A 251 -7.90 -0.47 3.57
N GLN A 252 -8.25 0.76 3.95
CA GLN A 252 -7.45 1.91 3.55
C GLN A 252 -6.02 1.73 4.04
N VAL A 253 -5.04 2.04 3.19
CA VAL A 253 -3.70 2.31 3.68
C VAL A 253 -3.80 3.57 4.52
N VAL A 254 -3.88 3.38 5.84
CA VAL A 254 -3.52 4.43 6.78
C VAL A 254 -2.08 4.76 6.44
N GLU A 255 -1.86 5.97 5.91
CA GLU A 255 -0.56 6.60 6.05
C GLU A 255 -0.42 6.94 7.53
N ASP A 256 -0.06 5.90 8.29
CA ASP A 256 0.88 6.03 9.40
C ASP A 256 1.98 6.95 8.88
N THR A 257 2.34 7.99 9.64
CA THR A 257 3.23 9.05 9.13
C THR A 257 4.63 8.49 8.92
N THR A 258 4.86 7.90 7.75
CA THR A 258 5.99 7.02 7.48
C THR A 258 7.27 7.83 7.45
N GLN A 259 7.97 7.80 8.58
CA GLN A 259 9.41 8.00 8.62
C GLN A 259 10.05 6.85 7.82
N LEU A 260 10.13 7.06 6.50
CA LEU A 260 10.98 6.32 5.59
C LEU A 260 12.45 6.66 5.90
N GLY A 261 13.34 5.70 5.64
CA GLY A 261 14.74 5.76 6.08
C GLY A 261 14.97 5.02 7.41
N ALA A 262 16.24 4.94 7.80
CA ALA A 262 16.71 4.03 8.84
C ALA A 262 15.93 4.11 10.17
N LEU A 263 15.73 2.95 10.80
CA LEU A 263 15.36 2.82 12.20
C LEU A 263 16.45 3.46 13.06
N LYS A 264 16.05 4.30 14.02
CA LYS A 264 16.99 5.03 14.87
C LYS A 264 17.85 4.04 15.64
N VAL A 265 19.17 4.24 15.61
CA VAL A 265 20.15 3.42 16.32
C VAL A 265 20.63 4.19 17.54
N THR A 266 20.75 3.50 18.67
CA THR A 266 21.36 4.02 19.90
C THR A 266 22.58 3.17 20.25
N PRO A 267 23.79 3.77 20.33
CA PRO A 267 24.96 3.08 20.87
C PRO A 267 24.75 2.71 22.34
N ILE A 268 25.15 1.50 22.71
CA ILE A 268 25.09 0.97 24.07
C ILE A 268 26.51 0.96 24.65
N ASN A 269 26.67 1.58 25.81
CA ASN A 269 27.93 1.62 26.54
C ASN A 269 28.03 0.41 27.47
N GLN A 270 29.23 -0.16 27.59
CA GLN A 270 29.58 -1.14 28.62
C GLN A 270 30.35 -0.45 29.74
N TYR A 271 30.18 -0.90 30.99
CA TYR A 271 31.11 -0.60 32.08
C TYR A 271 31.26 -1.80 33.04
N THR A 272 32.29 -1.75 33.89
CA THR A 272 32.58 -2.79 34.88
C THR A 272 32.28 -2.30 36.31
N CYS A 273 31.79 -3.20 37.15
CA CYS A 273 31.87 -3.09 38.60
C CYS A 273 32.85 -4.11 39.18
N MET A 274 33.57 -3.69 40.21
CA MET A 274 34.48 -4.48 41.02
C MET A 274 33.72 -4.96 42.26
N THR A 275 33.39 -6.26 42.29
CA THR A 275 32.81 -6.91 43.48
C THR A 275 33.95 -7.43 44.34
N TYR A 276 34.10 -6.89 45.55
CA TYR A 276 35.21 -7.20 46.46
C TYR A 276 34.84 -8.24 47.52
N GLY A 277 35.72 -9.21 47.70
CA GLY A 277 35.82 -10.00 48.93
C GLY A 277 36.77 -9.32 49.92
N GLY A 278 36.53 -9.51 51.21
CA GLY A 278 37.34 -8.89 52.26
C GLY A 278 37.00 -9.40 53.65
N THR A 279 37.59 -8.74 54.65
CA THR A 279 37.27 -8.90 56.08
C THR A 279 36.99 -7.52 56.68
N VAL A 280 36.27 -7.48 57.81
CA VAL A 280 36.21 -6.27 58.64
C VAL A 280 37.36 -6.35 59.65
N ASN A 281 38.20 -5.32 59.74
CA ASN A 281 39.26 -5.25 60.74
C ASN A 281 38.72 -4.85 62.12
N THR A 282 39.56 -4.92 63.16
CA THR A 282 39.17 -4.59 64.54
C THR A 282 38.78 -3.11 64.76
N ALA A 283 39.04 -2.23 63.78
CA ALA A 283 38.59 -0.83 63.77
C ALA A 283 37.31 -0.61 62.94
N GLY A 284 36.63 -1.68 62.49
CA GLY A 284 35.40 -1.61 61.70
C GLY A 284 35.60 -1.31 60.20
N GLN A 285 36.84 -1.21 59.73
CA GLN A 285 37.15 -0.90 58.33
C GLN A 285 37.16 -2.17 57.46
N ILE A 286 36.68 -2.09 56.23
CA ILE A 286 36.68 -3.22 55.30
C ILE A 286 38.04 -3.34 54.60
N LEU A 287 38.78 -4.39 54.93
CA LEU A 287 40.00 -4.80 54.25
C LEU A 287 39.63 -5.67 53.05
N ARG A 288 39.68 -5.08 51.84
CA ARG A 288 39.48 -5.79 50.57
C ARG A 288 40.69 -6.70 50.28
N THR A 289 40.45 -7.99 50.05
CA THR A 289 41.50 -9.02 49.85
C THR A 289 41.44 -9.69 48.48
N SER A 290 40.27 -9.67 47.84
CA SER A 290 40.01 -10.31 46.55
C SER A 290 38.96 -9.51 45.78
N TYR A 291 38.89 -9.66 44.46
CA TYR A 291 37.86 -9.02 43.65
C TYR A 291 37.49 -9.85 42.43
N ALA A 292 36.31 -9.59 41.88
CA ALA A 292 35.86 -10.13 40.60
C ALA A 292 35.16 -9.04 39.79
N ARG A 293 35.34 -9.07 38.46
CA ARG A 293 34.66 -8.14 37.52
C ARG A 293 33.26 -8.63 37.16
N VAL A 294 32.28 -7.72 37.15
CA VAL A 294 30.91 -7.91 36.65
C VAL A 294 30.55 -6.77 35.70
N PHE A 295 29.88 -7.06 34.58
CA PHE A 295 29.64 -6.11 33.50
C PHE A 295 28.18 -5.64 33.45
N TYR A 296 28.00 -4.37 33.11
CA TYR A 296 26.72 -3.68 33.06
C TYR A 296 26.65 -2.80 31.81
N TYR A 297 25.43 -2.55 31.33
CA TYR A 297 25.19 -1.86 30.06
C TYR A 297 24.12 -0.79 30.19
N PHE A 298 24.25 0.28 29.42
CA PHE A 298 23.28 1.39 29.37
C PHE A 298 23.28 2.06 27.99
N ALA A 299 22.16 2.64 27.61
CA ALA A 299 22.07 3.41 26.36
C ALA A 299 22.89 4.71 26.48
N SER A 300 23.60 5.11 25.43
CA SER A 300 24.52 6.26 25.47
C SER A 300 23.87 7.63 25.69
N ASN A 301 22.53 7.71 25.56
CA ASN A 301 21.71 8.88 25.93
C ASN A 301 21.16 8.81 27.36
N GLU A 302 21.55 7.81 28.16
CA GLU A 302 21.18 7.62 29.55
C GLU A 302 22.43 7.55 30.45
N THR A 303 22.26 7.67 31.76
CA THR A 303 23.33 7.49 32.76
C THR A 303 22.95 6.41 33.77
N PRO A 304 23.83 5.47 34.15
CA PRO A 304 23.54 4.48 35.19
C PRO A 304 23.21 5.18 36.51
N PRO A 305 22.00 4.96 37.08
CA PRO A 305 21.61 5.59 38.34
C PRO A 305 22.53 5.12 39.47
N PRO A 306 22.67 5.89 40.57
CA PRO A 306 23.63 5.60 41.62
C PRO A 306 23.49 4.17 42.17
N ILE A 307 24.61 3.53 42.48
CA ILE A 307 24.63 2.20 43.10
C ILE A 307 23.98 2.32 44.50
N PRO A 308 22.92 1.56 44.82
CA PRO A 308 22.34 1.59 46.15
C PRO A 308 23.37 1.12 47.20
N PRO A 309 23.33 1.64 48.45
CA PRO A 309 24.23 1.15 49.49
C PRO A 309 24.03 -0.34 49.78
N ALA A 310 25.03 -1.16 49.43
CA ALA A 310 24.98 -2.61 49.62
C ALA A 310 25.08 -2.97 51.11
N GLY A 311 23.96 -3.36 51.72
CA GLY A 311 23.93 -3.80 53.12
C GLY A 311 24.00 -2.68 54.17
N GLY A 312 23.63 -1.44 53.82
CA GLY A 312 23.61 -0.30 54.76
C GLY A 312 24.83 0.61 54.63
N SER A 313 25.43 1.01 55.75
CA SER A 313 26.48 2.04 55.82
C SER A 313 27.81 1.69 55.13
N ASN A 314 27.96 0.46 54.62
CA ASN A 314 29.23 -0.09 54.16
C ASN A 314 29.20 -0.40 52.65
N GLN A 315 29.12 0.63 51.79
CA GLN A 315 29.17 0.49 50.31
C GLN A 315 30.37 -0.34 49.80
N SER A 316 31.42 -0.44 50.61
CA SER A 316 32.73 -1.09 50.40
C SER A 316 32.83 -2.40 49.57
N GLN A 317 31.77 -3.21 49.43
CA GLN A 317 31.84 -4.50 48.69
C GLN A 317 31.59 -4.39 47.18
N VAL A 318 30.97 -3.32 46.65
CA VAL A 318 30.78 -3.17 45.20
C VAL A 318 31.09 -1.73 44.77
N VAL A 319 32.03 -1.58 43.83
CA VAL A 319 32.52 -0.29 43.35
C VAL A 319 32.43 -0.24 41.83
N CYS A 320 31.89 0.83 41.26
CA CYS A 320 31.85 1.02 39.80
C CYS A 320 32.30 2.42 39.35
N HIS A 321 32.96 3.18 40.23
CA HIS A 321 33.58 4.48 39.96
C HIS A 321 34.96 4.54 40.63
N ASP A 322 35.74 5.60 40.39
CA ASP A 322 37.03 5.80 41.07
C ASP A 322 36.83 6.44 42.46
N GLU A 323 36.98 5.64 43.53
CA GLU A 323 36.85 6.10 44.93
C GLU A 323 38.01 7.00 45.41
N GLN A 324 39.15 7.07 44.69
CA GLN A 324 40.24 7.99 45.02
C GLN A 324 39.95 9.40 44.49
N LEU A 325 39.34 9.49 43.30
CA LEU A 325 38.91 10.76 42.70
C LEU A 325 37.55 11.23 43.24
N HIS A 326 36.64 10.31 43.54
CA HIS A 326 35.30 10.59 44.05
C HIS A 326 35.00 9.77 45.32
N PRO A 327 35.56 10.15 46.48
CA PRO A 327 35.42 9.42 47.74
C PRO A 327 34.01 9.55 48.32
N GLY A 328 33.50 8.45 48.89
CA GLY A 328 32.19 8.38 49.52
C GLY A 328 31.12 7.76 48.62
N ASN A 329 29.89 8.26 48.71
CA ASN A 329 28.73 7.67 48.04
C ASN A 329 28.79 7.85 46.52
N ASP A 330 28.46 6.79 45.77
CA ASP A 330 28.31 6.84 44.31
C ASP A 330 27.30 7.89 43.81
N SER A 331 27.55 8.42 42.60
CA SER A 331 26.69 9.36 41.87
C SER A 331 26.52 8.92 40.40
N ALA A 332 25.42 9.33 39.77
CA ALA A 332 25.22 9.16 38.33
C ALA A 332 26.20 10.01 37.49
N GLU A 333 26.79 11.04 38.10
CA GLU A 333 27.74 11.96 37.47
C GLU A 333 29.18 11.41 37.44
N TYR A 334 29.47 10.36 38.21
CA TYR A 334 30.84 9.84 38.32
C TYR A 334 31.21 8.92 37.15
N PRO A 335 32.40 9.08 36.55
CA PRO A 335 32.89 8.20 35.50
C PRO A 335 32.89 6.73 35.93
N ARG A 336 32.29 5.87 35.10
CA ARG A 336 32.19 4.43 35.39
C ARG A 336 33.48 3.69 35.06
N LEU A 337 33.88 2.75 35.93
CA LEU A 337 35.12 1.97 35.77
C LEU A 337 35.11 1.16 34.47
N GLU A 338 36.25 1.14 33.78
CA GLU A 338 36.49 0.39 32.54
C GLU A 338 35.41 0.62 31.47
N MET A 339 34.86 1.84 31.39
CA MET A 339 33.81 2.17 30.43
C MET A 339 34.31 2.01 28.98
N ILE A 340 33.61 1.19 28.21
CA ILE A 340 33.76 1.07 26.76
C ILE A 340 32.55 1.77 26.13
N PRO A 341 32.71 3.00 25.61
CA PRO A 341 31.63 3.68 24.91
C PRO A 341 31.33 2.97 23.59
N GLN A 342 30.05 2.92 23.21
CA GLN A 342 29.58 2.29 21.96
C GLN A 342 30.01 0.82 21.78
N ALA A 343 30.12 0.06 22.88
CA ALA A 343 30.56 -1.34 22.89
C ALA A 343 29.71 -2.28 22.00
N LEU A 344 28.47 -1.88 21.71
CA LEU A 344 27.60 -2.42 20.66
C LEU A 344 26.53 -1.37 20.28
N ALA A 345 25.80 -1.60 19.19
CA ALA A 345 24.63 -0.82 18.81
C ALA A 345 23.33 -1.61 19.03
N MET A 346 22.22 -0.91 19.27
CA MET A 346 20.85 -1.46 19.24
C MET A 346 19.91 -0.48 18.57
N TRP A 347 18.76 -0.94 18.11
CA TRP A 347 17.70 -0.03 17.66
C TRP A 347 17.05 0.66 18.87
N ASP A 348 16.78 1.96 18.75
CA ASP A 348 16.33 2.79 19.86
C ASP A 348 14.93 2.40 20.35
N LYS A 349 14.81 2.09 21.64
CA LYS A 349 13.53 1.89 22.34
C LYS A 349 12.56 3.07 22.23
N ALA A 350 13.06 4.26 21.88
CA ALA A 350 12.28 5.48 21.66
C ALA A 350 12.05 5.84 20.17
N ASP A 351 12.38 4.98 19.20
CA ASP A 351 11.91 5.17 17.83
C ASP A 351 10.38 4.99 17.77
N PRO A 352 9.61 5.93 17.18
CA PRO A 352 8.15 5.84 17.14
C PRO A 352 7.63 4.55 16.49
N ARG A 353 8.41 3.94 15.59
CA ARG A 353 8.03 2.71 14.87
C ARG A 353 8.07 1.45 15.76
N PHE A 354 8.59 1.52 16.99
CA PHE A 354 8.46 0.44 17.99
C PHE A 354 7.36 0.67 19.02
N VAL A 355 6.63 1.78 18.97
CA VAL A 355 5.53 2.02 19.92
C VAL A 355 4.36 1.08 19.61
N ASN A 356 3.79 0.46 20.65
CA ASN A 356 2.63 -0.44 20.56
C ASN A 356 1.40 0.28 21.13
N LEU A 357 0.79 1.17 20.35
CA LEU A 357 -0.34 2.01 20.79
C LEU A 357 -1.66 1.24 20.94
N GLU A 358 -1.86 0.16 20.18
CA GLU A 358 -3.16 -0.51 20.00
C GLU A 358 -3.19 -1.96 20.54
N ASN A 359 -2.13 -2.42 21.22
CA ASN A 359 -1.86 -3.83 21.51
C ASN A 359 -1.75 -4.76 20.27
N THR A 360 -1.73 -4.20 19.06
CA THR A 360 -1.57 -4.93 17.79
C THR A 360 -0.12 -5.35 17.50
N GLY A 361 0.85 -4.96 18.33
CA GLY A 361 2.27 -5.14 18.11
C GLY A 361 2.98 -3.87 17.64
N LEU A 362 4.25 -4.00 17.28
CA LEU A 362 5.12 -2.89 16.89
C LEU A 362 4.68 -2.29 15.54
N ILE A 363 4.64 -0.97 15.41
CA ILE A 363 4.24 -0.28 14.17
C ILE A 363 5.08 -0.77 12.96
N ILE A 364 6.40 -0.91 13.10
CA ILE A 364 7.27 -1.44 12.02
C ILE A 364 6.83 -2.81 11.50
N ASN A 365 6.35 -3.70 12.37
CA ASN A 365 5.85 -5.01 11.96
C ASN A 365 4.57 -4.88 11.13
N LYS A 366 3.65 -4.00 11.56
CA LYS A 366 2.40 -3.65 10.86
C LYS A 366 2.73 -3.04 9.48
N THR A 367 3.65 -2.10 9.41
CA THR A 367 4.15 -1.50 8.15
C THR A 367 4.71 -2.54 7.20
N LEU A 368 5.61 -3.41 7.66
CA LEU A 368 6.22 -4.47 6.83
C LEU A 368 5.16 -5.47 6.32
N THR A 369 4.21 -5.89 7.17
CA THR A 369 3.10 -6.78 6.78
C THR A 369 2.21 -6.13 5.71
N THR A 370 1.86 -4.85 5.86
CA THR A 370 1.06 -4.11 4.87
C THR A 370 1.80 -3.91 3.55
N ARG A 371 3.10 -3.57 3.58
CA ARG A 371 3.91 -3.37 2.38
C ARG A 371 4.16 -4.67 1.60
N LEU A 372 4.42 -5.80 2.28
CA LEU A 372 4.54 -7.12 1.65
C LEU A 372 3.31 -7.48 0.82
N TYR A 373 2.11 -7.20 1.32
CA TYR A 373 0.87 -7.47 0.59
C TYR A 373 0.64 -6.49 -0.58
N ASN A 374 0.87 -5.19 -0.34
CA ASN A 374 0.59 -4.16 -1.34
C ASN A 374 1.58 -4.17 -2.52
N GLU A 375 2.88 -4.36 -2.26
CA GLU A 375 3.94 -4.21 -3.25
C GLU A 375 4.40 -5.54 -3.85
N TYR A 376 4.26 -6.64 -3.12
CA TYR A 376 4.75 -7.97 -3.52
C TYR A 376 3.67 -9.06 -3.52
N HIS A 377 2.43 -8.73 -3.11
CA HIS A 377 1.30 -9.67 -2.96
C HIS A 377 1.56 -10.85 -2.01
N VAL A 378 2.55 -10.70 -1.12
CA VAL A 378 2.89 -11.70 -0.10
C VAL A 378 1.97 -11.51 1.11
N THR A 379 1.14 -12.52 1.37
CA THR A 379 0.25 -12.53 2.55
C THR A 379 0.95 -13.17 3.74
N VAL A 380 1.12 -12.44 4.84
CA VAL A 380 1.65 -12.95 6.11
C VAL A 380 0.71 -12.61 7.26
N ASN A 381 0.47 -13.58 8.16
CA ASN A 381 -0.48 -13.42 9.27
C ASN A 381 0.05 -12.48 10.36
N LEU A 382 1.36 -12.49 10.62
CA LEU A 382 2.05 -11.59 11.56
C LEU A 382 3.54 -11.58 11.24
N ILE A 383 4.15 -10.39 11.22
CA ILE A 383 5.61 -10.22 11.37
C ILE A 383 5.90 -9.94 12.84
N ASP A 384 6.92 -10.60 13.40
CA ASP A 384 7.31 -10.43 14.81
C ASP A 384 8.84 -10.53 14.99
N ILE A 385 9.56 -9.76 14.16
CA ILE A 385 11.02 -9.87 14.00
C ILE A 385 11.83 -8.96 14.92
N PHE A 386 11.23 -8.06 15.68
CA PHE A 386 11.95 -7.19 16.64
C PHE A 386 11.60 -7.52 18.08
N LYS A 387 12.60 -7.60 18.96
CA LYS A 387 12.47 -7.93 20.38
C LYS A 387 13.23 -6.94 21.26
N LEU A 388 12.55 -6.42 22.27
CA LEU A 388 13.13 -5.51 23.26
C LEU A 388 14.03 -6.30 24.23
N ILE A 389 15.32 -5.97 24.27
CA ILE A 389 16.25 -6.52 25.24
C ILE A 389 16.24 -5.71 26.52
N ASN A 390 16.12 -6.41 27.64
CA ASN A 390 16.25 -5.86 28.97
C ASN A 390 17.45 -6.51 29.70
N TYR A 391 18.28 -5.71 30.37
CA TYR A 391 19.50 -6.17 31.07
C TYR A 391 19.82 -5.27 32.28
N PRO A 392 20.59 -5.72 33.29
CA PRO A 392 20.99 -4.86 34.40
C PRO A 392 21.89 -3.71 33.94
N ASN A 393 21.55 -2.47 34.30
CA ASN A 393 22.41 -1.29 34.13
C ASN A 393 23.19 -0.88 35.39
N ARG A 394 22.99 -1.58 36.51
CA ARG A 394 23.76 -1.43 37.77
C ARG A 394 23.66 -2.69 38.65
N PRO A 395 24.54 -2.86 39.65
CA PRO A 395 24.37 -3.83 40.73
C PRO A 395 23.05 -3.63 41.48
N THR A 396 22.52 -4.71 42.07
CA THR A 396 21.31 -4.69 42.89
C THR A 396 21.60 -5.31 44.26
N THR A 397 21.01 -4.75 45.31
CA THR A 397 21.46 -4.96 46.70
C THR A 397 20.50 -5.75 47.59
N THR A 398 19.32 -6.11 47.07
CA THR A 398 18.32 -6.94 47.74
C THR A 398 17.72 -7.96 46.75
N SER A 399 17.26 -9.10 47.27
CA SER A 399 16.71 -10.22 46.51
C SER A 399 15.34 -9.98 45.86
N THR A 400 14.95 -8.71 45.68
CA THR A 400 13.58 -8.29 45.32
C THR A 400 13.47 -7.58 43.98
N SER A 401 14.59 -7.16 43.37
CA SER A 401 14.56 -6.63 41.99
C SER A 401 15.92 -6.64 41.31
N THR A 402 16.18 -7.65 40.47
CA THR A 402 16.99 -7.47 39.26
C THR A 402 16.13 -6.75 38.21
N ALA A 403 16.02 -5.44 38.35
CA ALA A 403 15.37 -4.58 37.37
C ALA A 403 16.23 -4.53 36.09
N ASN A 404 16.09 -5.55 35.24
CA ASN A 404 16.56 -5.53 33.87
C ASN A 404 15.87 -4.35 33.17
N ILE A 405 16.62 -3.30 32.81
CA ILE A 405 16.07 -2.13 32.13
C ILE A 405 16.06 -2.33 30.62
N PRO A 406 15.12 -1.73 29.88
CA PRO A 406 15.16 -1.71 28.41
C PRO A 406 16.46 -1.08 27.89
N LEU A 407 17.29 -1.85 27.18
CA LEU A 407 18.47 -1.32 26.47
C LEU A 407 18.09 -0.78 25.10
N GLY A 408 17.35 -1.60 24.33
CA GLY A 408 16.98 -1.32 22.95
C GLY A 408 16.40 -2.57 22.27
N TYR A 409 15.94 -2.41 21.03
CA TYR A 409 15.47 -3.53 20.22
C TYR A 409 16.64 -4.20 19.51
N MET A 410 16.54 -5.53 19.41
CA MET A 410 17.32 -6.37 18.50
C MET A 410 16.36 -7.08 17.53
N MET A 411 16.88 -7.60 16.42
CA MET A 411 16.12 -8.36 15.45
C MET A 411 16.30 -9.88 15.70
N VAL A 412 15.26 -10.66 15.44
CA VAL A 412 15.29 -12.13 15.53
C VAL A 412 16.18 -12.67 14.40
N PRO A 413 17.09 -13.64 14.66
CA PRO A 413 17.92 -14.21 13.62
C PRO A 413 17.10 -14.97 12.59
N PHE A 414 17.48 -14.82 11.32
CA PHE A 414 16.86 -15.55 10.21
C PHE A 414 17.51 -16.93 10.10
N THR A 415 16.76 -17.92 9.61
CA THR A 415 17.28 -19.27 9.35
C THR A 415 17.31 -19.51 7.85
N ASP A 416 18.47 -19.87 7.29
CA ASP A 416 18.56 -20.27 5.89
C ASP A 416 17.84 -21.62 5.70
N PRO A 417 16.77 -21.70 4.87
CA PRO A 417 16.02 -22.93 4.66
C PRO A 417 16.81 -24.04 3.95
N LYS A 418 17.97 -23.73 3.35
CA LYS A 418 18.83 -24.71 2.67
C LYS A 418 19.83 -25.39 3.61
N THR A 419 20.44 -24.63 4.53
CA THR A 419 21.46 -25.16 5.47
C THR A 419 20.98 -25.32 6.91
N GLY A 420 19.80 -24.78 7.25
CA GLY A 420 19.27 -24.77 8.62
C GLY A 420 20.04 -23.86 9.60
N LYS A 421 21.01 -23.08 9.10
CA LYS A 421 21.86 -22.22 9.93
C LYS A 421 21.20 -20.87 10.19
N THR A 422 21.41 -20.34 11.39
CA THR A 422 20.97 -18.98 11.75
C THR A 422 21.97 -17.92 11.31
N PHE A 423 21.47 -16.82 10.76
CA PHE A 423 22.25 -15.69 10.26
C PHE A 423 21.60 -14.34 10.61
N CYS A 424 22.35 -13.27 10.37
CA CYS A 424 21.87 -11.89 10.45
C CYS A 424 22.01 -11.23 9.07
N PRO A 425 20.94 -10.60 8.53
CA PRO A 425 20.95 -10.00 7.21
C PRO A 425 22.05 -8.95 7.00
N THR A 426 22.71 -9.06 5.86
CA THR A 426 23.73 -8.14 5.34
C THR A 426 23.22 -7.49 4.06
N GLN A 427 23.99 -6.55 3.49
CA GLN A 427 23.73 -6.04 2.14
C GLN A 427 23.65 -7.16 1.08
N THR A 428 24.22 -8.35 1.28
CA THR A 428 23.99 -9.50 0.37
C THR A 428 22.53 -9.93 0.36
N ASP A 429 21.91 -9.97 1.54
CA ASP A 429 20.56 -10.46 1.78
C ASP A 429 19.53 -9.37 1.43
N PHE A 430 19.80 -8.13 1.82
CA PHE A 430 19.00 -6.93 1.49
C PHE A 430 18.96 -6.60 -0.02
N ASN A 431 19.94 -7.07 -0.80
CA ASN A 431 19.92 -6.97 -2.27
C ASN A 431 19.53 -8.29 -2.96
N SER A 432 18.98 -9.26 -2.22
CA SER A 432 18.41 -10.48 -2.78
C SER A 432 17.01 -10.26 -3.37
N THR A 433 16.44 -11.28 -4.00
CA THR A 433 15.06 -11.25 -4.53
C THR A 433 13.99 -11.53 -3.47
N ASP A 434 14.34 -11.56 -2.18
CA ASP A 434 13.37 -11.78 -1.11
C ASP A 434 12.57 -10.49 -0.82
N PRO A 435 11.23 -10.53 -0.85
CA PRO A 435 10.38 -9.36 -0.59
C PRO A 435 10.57 -8.72 0.79
N LEU A 436 10.81 -9.52 1.84
CA LEU A 436 10.99 -9.01 3.20
C LEU A 436 12.38 -8.37 3.35
N PHE A 437 13.44 -8.98 2.83
CA PHE A 437 14.76 -8.34 2.85
C PHE A 437 14.81 -7.08 1.96
N SER A 438 14.09 -7.07 0.82
CA SER A 438 13.95 -5.88 -0.03
C SER A 438 13.33 -4.70 0.74
N LEU A 439 12.27 -4.95 1.52
CA LEU A 439 11.64 -3.93 2.37
C LEU A 439 12.52 -3.52 3.55
N LEU A 440 13.17 -4.48 4.24
CA LEU A 440 14.00 -4.20 5.42
C LEU A 440 15.19 -3.29 5.09
N LYS A 441 15.71 -3.35 3.86
CA LYS A 441 16.77 -2.47 3.35
C LYS A 441 16.46 -0.98 3.47
N GLU A 442 15.20 -0.57 3.42
CA GLU A 442 14.80 0.84 3.58
C GLU A 442 14.89 1.32 5.04
N TYR A 443 14.99 0.39 5.99
CA TYR A 443 14.92 0.62 7.44
C TYR A 443 16.22 0.27 8.18
N MET A 444 17.19 -0.41 7.57
CA MET A 444 18.47 -0.72 8.20
C MET A 444 19.61 -0.99 7.20
N ASP A 445 20.82 -0.73 7.67
CA ASP A 445 22.07 -1.20 7.07
C ASP A 445 22.42 -2.63 7.53
N ASP A 446 23.62 -3.09 7.15
CA ASP A 446 24.26 -4.34 7.60
C ASP A 446 23.98 -4.65 9.08
N THR A 447 23.55 -5.89 9.38
CA THR A 447 23.38 -6.37 10.75
C THR A 447 24.39 -7.46 11.09
N GLU A 448 24.67 -7.67 12.37
CA GLU A 448 25.55 -8.74 12.84
C GLU A 448 24.97 -9.51 14.04
N GLY A 449 25.42 -10.74 14.23
CA GLY A 449 25.03 -11.55 15.38
C GLY A 449 25.48 -10.94 16.70
N LEU A 450 24.54 -10.84 17.64
CA LEU A 450 24.82 -10.59 19.04
C LEU A 450 24.89 -11.92 19.79
N PHE A 451 25.87 -12.10 20.67
CA PHE A 451 26.07 -13.30 21.48
C PHE A 451 26.23 -12.95 22.96
N LEU A 452 26.11 -13.95 23.83
CA LEU A 452 26.47 -13.85 25.25
C LEU A 452 27.72 -14.68 25.52
N ALA A 453 28.60 -14.13 26.34
CA ALA A 453 29.82 -14.79 26.77
C ALA A 453 29.96 -14.78 28.29
N GLU A 454 30.31 -15.93 28.86
CA GLU A 454 30.54 -16.10 30.29
C GLU A 454 32.05 -16.18 30.57
N LYS A 455 32.52 -15.27 31.43
CA LYS A 455 33.86 -15.28 32.04
C LYS A 455 34.06 -16.58 32.81
N GLU A 456 35.29 -17.09 32.85
CA GLU A 456 35.67 -18.10 33.85
C GLU A 456 35.27 -17.65 35.28
N ALA A 457 34.80 -18.59 36.08
CA ALA A 457 34.28 -18.30 37.42
C ALA A 457 35.40 -17.79 38.34
N GLU A 458 35.25 -16.58 38.88
CA GLU A 458 36.20 -16.00 39.83
C GLU A 458 35.67 -16.15 41.25
N THR A 459 36.49 -16.66 42.17
CA THR A 459 36.10 -16.82 43.58
C THR A 459 36.64 -15.66 44.41
N ILE A 460 35.76 -14.95 45.12
CA ILE A 460 36.13 -13.96 46.14
C ILE A 460 35.95 -14.57 47.54
N GLN A 461 36.77 -14.16 48.50
CA GLN A 461 36.64 -14.57 49.90
C GLN A 461 35.98 -13.44 50.71
N ASP A 462 34.83 -13.72 51.31
CA ASP A 462 34.10 -12.82 52.20
C ASP A 462 34.10 -13.38 53.62
N VAL A 463 34.93 -12.79 54.48
CA VAL A 463 35.34 -13.28 55.79
C VAL A 463 35.89 -14.72 55.72
N SER A 464 35.07 -15.73 56.02
CA SER A 464 35.43 -17.15 55.98
C SER A 464 34.73 -17.91 54.84
N ASN A 465 33.86 -17.23 54.08
CA ASN A 465 33.05 -17.85 53.02
C ASN A 465 33.63 -17.52 51.64
N PHE A 466 33.76 -18.54 50.80
CA PHE A 466 34.08 -18.34 49.38
C PHE A 466 32.79 -18.12 48.57
N LYS A 467 32.75 -17.04 47.78
CA LYS A 467 31.65 -16.68 46.89
C LYS A 467 32.13 -16.75 45.44
N THR A 468 31.47 -17.57 44.62
CA THR A 468 31.73 -17.68 43.19
C THR A 468 31.03 -16.55 42.44
N ILE A 469 31.77 -15.79 41.63
CA ILE A 469 31.28 -14.63 40.86
C ILE A 469 31.46 -14.89 39.36
N TYR A 470 30.34 -15.13 38.69
CA TYR A 470 30.24 -15.19 37.23
C TYR A 470 30.17 -13.78 36.63
N GLY A 471 30.59 -13.63 35.38
CA GLY A 471 30.46 -12.38 34.63
C GLY A 471 29.98 -12.66 33.22
N THR A 472 28.76 -12.21 32.89
CA THR A 472 28.23 -12.27 31.52
C THR A 472 28.59 -10.99 30.78
N MET A 473 28.92 -11.10 29.50
CA MET A 473 29.24 -9.99 28.59
C MET A 473 28.47 -10.18 27.27
N PHE A 474 27.96 -9.10 26.69
CA PHE A 474 27.52 -9.08 25.30
C PHE A 474 28.75 -9.04 24.37
N VAL A 475 28.74 -9.82 23.29
CA VAL A 475 29.83 -9.82 22.30
C VAL A 475 29.28 -9.91 20.88
N THR A 476 29.83 -9.12 19.95
CA THR A 476 29.37 -9.03 18.55
C THR A 476 30.05 -10.05 17.65
N GLU A 477 29.42 -10.41 16.53
CA GLU A 477 29.94 -11.38 15.56
C GLU A 477 31.30 -10.96 15.00
N SER A 478 31.51 -9.67 14.75
CA SER A 478 32.79 -9.11 14.32
C SER A 478 33.87 -9.29 15.39
N THR A 479 33.53 -9.14 16.67
CA THR A 479 34.43 -9.41 17.80
C THR A 479 34.77 -10.89 17.90
N VAL A 480 33.77 -11.79 17.79
CA VAL A 480 33.98 -13.25 17.83
C VAL A 480 34.82 -13.74 16.63
N LYS A 481 34.59 -13.21 15.42
CA LYS A 481 35.40 -13.52 14.22
C LYS A 481 36.83 -12.99 14.30
N THR A 482 37.05 -11.90 15.01
CA THR A 482 38.38 -11.28 15.12
C THR A 482 39.23 -11.98 16.19
N TYR A 483 38.67 -12.17 17.39
CA TYR A 483 39.41 -12.62 18.59
C TYR A 483 39.03 -14.03 19.08
N GLY A 484 38.02 -14.67 18.50
CA GLY A 484 37.54 -15.98 18.91
C GLY A 484 38.43 -17.13 18.43
N PHE A 485 38.52 -18.16 19.26
CA PHE A 485 39.16 -19.44 18.97
C PHE A 485 38.37 -20.60 19.59
N TYR A 486 38.57 -21.81 19.09
CA TYR A 486 38.11 -23.03 19.74
C TYR A 486 39.31 -23.89 20.14
N ILE A 487 39.09 -24.86 21.02
CA ILE A 487 40.12 -25.81 21.47
C ILE A 487 39.79 -27.18 20.89
N GLN A 488 40.76 -27.81 20.21
CA GLN A 488 40.67 -29.17 19.69
C GLN A 488 42.01 -29.88 19.91
N ASN A 489 41.96 -31.07 20.51
CA ASN A 489 43.15 -31.89 20.82
C ASN A 489 44.23 -31.12 21.62
N GLY A 490 43.82 -30.21 22.51
CA GLY A 490 44.70 -29.32 23.29
C GLY A 490 45.23 -28.08 22.54
N LEU A 491 45.09 -28.03 21.21
CA LEU A 491 45.48 -26.89 20.40
C LEU A 491 44.37 -25.84 20.32
N LYS A 492 44.75 -24.56 20.32
CA LYS A 492 43.86 -23.44 20.01
C LYS A 492 43.87 -23.19 18.51
N ILE A 493 42.68 -23.00 17.92
CA ILE A 493 42.49 -22.75 16.50
C ILE A 493 41.53 -21.57 16.35
N LYS A 494 41.89 -20.57 15.54
CA LYS A 494 41.06 -19.38 15.33
C LYS A 494 39.67 -19.77 14.77
N ALA A 495 38.63 -19.09 15.25
CA ALA A 495 37.26 -19.34 14.85
C ALA A 495 36.93 -18.78 13.45
N ASP A 496 36.19 -19.57 12.68
CA ASP A 496 35.49 -19.17 11.45
C ASP A 496 33.96 -19.39 11.56
N GLN A 497 33.19 -19.01 10.53
CA GLN A 497 31.73 -19.18 10.50
C GLN A 497 31.25 -20.62 10.73
N SER A 498 32.03 -21.61 10.27
CA SER A 498 31.71 -23.04 10.39
C SER A 498 31.92 -23.52 11.83
N SER A 499 33.00 -23.08 12.46
CA SER A 499 33.33 -23.36 13.85
C SER A 499 32.33 -22.76 14.82
N MET A 500 31.82 -21.54 14.59
CA MET A 500 30.80 -20.93 15.47
C MET A 500 29.54 -21.79 15.57
N ASN A 501 29.17 -22.46 14.48
CA ASN A 501 28.00 -23.36 14.42
C ASN A 501 28.27 -24.78 14.94
N THR A 502 29.52 -25.15 15.30
CA THR A 502 29.90 -26.55 15.56
C THR A 502 30.89 -26.76 16.71
N LYS A 503 31.36 -25.68 17.37
CA LYS A 503 32.38 -25.70 18.42
C LYS A 503 31.97 -24.79 19.59
N THR A 504 32.53 -25.03 20.77
CA THR A 504 32.54 -24.01 21.82
C THR A 504 33.62 -22.99 21.50
N ILE A 505 33.21 -21.75 21.27
CA ILE A 505 34.10 -20.61 21.00
C ILE A 505 34.47 -19.93 22.32
N TYR A 506 35.73 -19.55 22.42
CA TYR A 506 36.31 -18.80 23.52
C TYR A 506 37.01 -17.55 22.99
N TYR A 507 37.22 -16.54 23.84
CA TYR A 507 38.12 -15.42 23.56
C TYR A 507 38.74 -14.90 24.85
N TYR A 508 39.77 -14.05 24.73
CA TYR A 508 40.41 -13.38 25.86
C TYR A 508 39.97 -11.90 25.94
N TRP A 509 39.57 -11.46 27.14
CA TRP A 509 39.19 -10.07 27.42
C TRP A 509 40.11 -9.43 28.50
N PRO A 510 40.48 -8.14 28.40
CA PRO A 510 40.15 -7.19 27.32
C PRO A 510 40.73 -7.61 25.97
N THR A 511 40.02 -7.31 24.87
CA THR A 511 40.50 -7.55 23.51
C THR A 511 41.72 -6.66 23.21
N SER A 512 42.53 -7.03 22.22
CA SER A 512 43.73 -6.28 21.86
C SER A 512 44.05 -6.52 20.39
N THR A 513 44.28 -5.43 19.65
CA THR A 513 44.67 -5.44 18.24
C THR A 513 46.16 -5.77 18.02
N THR A 514 46.97 -5.77 19.08
CA THR A 514 48.43 -5.95 19.02
C THR A 514 48.92 -7.29 19.61
N MET A 515 48.14 -7.92 20.50
CA MET A 515 48.45 -9.24 21.05
C MET A 515 47.69 -10.35 20.31
N ASP A 516 48.35 -11.48 20.04
CA ASP A 516 47.73 -12.69 19.48
C ASP A 516 46.42 -13.04 20.23
N PRO A 517 45.27 -13.14 19.55
CA PRO A 517 43.98 -13.46 20.18
C PRO A 517 43.94 -14.80 20.93
N MET A 518 44.86 -15.72 20.65
CA MET A 518 44.91 -17.06 21.26
C MET A 518 45.82 -17.13 22.50
N VAL A 519 46.61 -16.09 22.81
CA VAL A 519 47.50 -16.05 23.98
C VAL A 519 46.82 -15.34 25.14
N ALA A 520 46.85 -15.90 26.36
CA ALA A 520 46.20 -15.28 27.51
C ALA A 520 46.86 -13.93 27.90
N GLY A 521 48.15 -13.97 28.26
CA GLY A 521 48.78 -12.86 28.96
C GLY A 521 48.04 -12.57 30.27
N ASN A 522 47.75 -11.29 30.55
CA ASN A 522 46.99 -10.87 31.73
C ASN A 522 45.46 -10.87 31.51
N ARG A 523 44.97 -11.42 30.38
CA ARG A 523 43.55 -11.41 30.00
C ARG A 523 42.80 -12.62 30.59
N LYS A 524 41.50 -12.43 30.84
CA LYS A 524 40.59 -13.47 31.34
C LYS A 524 39.91 -14.20 30.18
N LEU A 525 39.68 -15.52 30.32
CA LEU A 525 38.99 -16.31 29.31
C LEU A 525 37.47 -16.12 29.44
N PHE A 526 36.80 -15.98 28.29
CA PHE A 526 35.36 -15.92 28.14
C PHE A 526 34.90 -17.04 27.19
N THR A 527 33.73 -17.61 27.44
CA THR A 527 33.14 -18.71 26.67
C THR A 527 31.80 -18.29 26.08
N VAL A 528 31.60 -18.42 24.77
CA VAL A 528 30.32 -18.11 24.11
C VAL A 528 29.27 -19.18 24.45
N ARG A 529 28.16 -18.74 25.04
CA ARG A 529 27.12 -19.58 25.67
C ARG A 529 25.71 -19.16 25.27
N SER A 530 24.80 -20.13 25.21
CA SER A 530 23.37 -19.90 25.03
C SER A 530 22.77 -19.36 26.34
N PRO A 531 21.73 -18.49 26.31
CA PRO A 531 21.17 -17.85 27.51
C PRO A 531 20.79 -18.83 28.64
N ASN A 532 20.26 -19.99 28.26
CA ASN A 532 19.87 -21.08 29.17
C ASN A 532 21.04 -21.89 29.76
N THR A 533 22.29 -21.48 29.50
CA THR A 533 23.52 -22.14 30.01
C THR A 533 24.44 -21.19 30.78
N LEU A 534 23.93 -20.00 31.11
CA LEU A 534 24.60 -18.96 31.89
C LEU A 534 24.31 -19.11 33.39
N ASN A 535 25.30 -18.74 34.19
CA ASN A 535 25.28 -18.67 35.65
C ASN A 535 25.37 -17.21 36.15
N GLY A 536 25.83 -16.28 35.30
CA GLY A 536 25.84 -14.83 35.55
C GLY A 536 24.52 -14.13 35.17
N ASN A 537 24.58 -12.81 34.96
CA ASN A 537 23.45 -11.99 34.51
C ASN A 537 22.86 -12.54 33.18
N ILE A 538 21.53 -12.68 33.11
CA ILE A 538 20.80 -13.18 31.93
C ILE A 538 19.86 -12.06 31.41
N PRO A 539 19.87 -11.73 30.10
CA PRO A 539 18.92 -10.79 29.51
C PRO A 539 17.49 -11.35 29.47
N THR A 540 16.50 -10.47 29.60
CA THR A 540 15.08 -10.80 29.48
C THR A 540 14.43 -10.09 28.29
N GLY A 541 13.37 -10.69 27.73
CA GLY A 541 12.77 -10.29 26.45
C GLY A 541 13.23 -11.12 25.24
N GLN A 542 14.12 -12.10 25.46
CA GLN A 542 14.52 -13.08 24.44
C GLN A 542 13.54 -14.25 24.38
N SER A 543 13.33 -14.81 23.19
CA SER A 543 12.61 -16.07 23.04
C SER A 543 13.50 -17.25 23.42
N THR A 544 13.27 -17.84 24.59
CA THR A 544 14.07 -18.97 25.11
C THR A 544 13.85 -20.29 24.37
N THR A 545 12.90 -20.35 23.43
CA THR A 545 12.57 -21.54 22.63
C THR A 545 13.27 -21.58 21.27
N ALA A 546 13.76 -20.45 20.75
CA ALA A 546 14.43 -20.35 19.46
C ALA A 546 15.94 -20.63 19.60
N VAL A 547 16.33 -21.90 19.70
CA VAL A 547 17.75 -22.30 19.81
C VAL A 547 18.46 -22.15 18.45
N THR A 548 19.25 -21.09 18.32
CA THR A 548 20.11 -20.80 17.16
C THR A 548 21.29 -21.76 17.05
N THR A 549 21.75 -22.05 15.82
CA THR A 549 22.81 -23.05 15.57
C THR A 549 24.20 -22.64 16.07
N ASP A 550 24.47 -21.35 16.21
CA ASP A 550 25.74 -20.79 16.70
C ASP A 550 25.64 -20.04 18.04
N LYS A 551 24.52 -20.21 18.76
CA LYS A 551 24.22 -19.54 20.04
C LYS A 551 24.04 -18.01 19.97
N ARG A 552 23.88 -17.41 18.78
CA ARG A 552 23.54 -15.99 18.66
C ARG A 552 22.18 -15.72 19.33
N ILE A 553 22.08 -14.66 20.11
CA ILE A 553 20.86 -14.30 20.82
C ILE A 553 19.93 -13.40 20.00
N GLY A 554 20.48 -12.74 18.98
CA GLY A 554 19.77 -11.82 18.10
C GLY A 554 20.69 -11.25 17.03
N CYS A 555 20.14 -10.34 16.24
CA CYS A 555 20.84 -9.49 15.29
C CYS A 555 20.76 -8.04 15.74
N VAL A 556 21.86 -7.30 15.58
CA VAL A 556 21.96 -5.87 15.93
C VAL A 556 22.51 -5.08 14.74
N PRO A 557 22.30 -3.75 14.68
CA PRO A 557 23.02 -2.90 13.73
C PRO A 557 24.52 -3.11 13.85
N LYS A 558 25.20 -3.36 12.73
CA LYS A 558 26.66 -3.60 12.72
C LYS A 558 27.39 -2.28 12.97
N SER A 559 27.93 -2.13 14.16
CA SER A 559 28.66 -0.92 14.57
C SER A 559 29.97 -0.77 13.77
N SER A 560 30.22 0.42 13.23
CA SER A 560 31.46 0.76 12.52
C SER A 560 32.58 1.05 13.52
N ILE A 561 33.22 -0.02 14.04
CA ILE A 561 34.35 0.00 14.98
C ILE A 561 35.63 -0.45 14.26
#